data_AF-A0A3L6VK06-F1
#
_entry.id   AF-A0A3L6VK06-F1
#
_cell.length_a   1.000
_cell.length_b   1.000
_cell.length_c   1.000
_cell.angle_alpha   90.00
_cell.angle_beta   90.00
_cell.angle_gamma   90.00
#
_symmetry.space_group_name_H-M   'P 1'
#
loop_
_entity.id
_entity.type
_entity.pdbx_description
1 polymer ?
#
loop_
_entity_poly.entity_id
_entity_poly.type
_entity_poly.pdbx_seq_one_letter_code
_entity_poly.pdbx_strand_id
1 'polypeptide(L)'
;MRDSAKKLKHLSLSLTCDNLNWYADVEETKWLYYLRLTLKATLHVVDLMHVQSASVLIHCSHGWDRTSQLVALAQLCLDPYFRTIQGFQVLVEKDFLAFGHPFQMRLANGAKHTGDYSPIFLQQYPFNQGLLCLLADELYSCRFGTFLLSTQQEREALRLRDTTTSIWTYLNGYRSVLENRTFVADQVLLPTQSSLLRGVTVWPHVFLRWSAQASAVDIPCANSQVFVDNELRQPSWRLSHSILSLLAELNPPKH
;
A
#
# COMPACT_ATOMS: atom_id res chain seq x y z
N MET A 1 -16.31 -5.60 5.27
CA MET A 1 -15.12 -4.89 4.73
C MET A 1 -15.37 -4.26 3.37
N ARG A 2 -15.64 -5.02 2.31
CA ARG A 2 -15.90 -4.48 0.96
C ARG A 2 -16.98 -3.40 0.91
N ASP A 3 -18.18 -3.71 1.36
CA ASP A 3 -19.32 -2.79 1.20
C ASP A 3 -19.14 -1.53 2.05
N SER A 4 -18.49 -1.69 3.20
CA SER A 4 -18.02 -0.58 4.04
C SER A 4 -17.00 0.31 3.33
N ALA A 5 -16.01 -0.27 2.66
CA ALA A 5 -15.03 0.48 1.86
C ALA A 5 -15.68 1.21 0.66
N LYS A 6 -16.67 0.58 0.00
CA LYS A 6 -17.44 1.21 -1.08
C LYS A 6 -18.23 2.41 -0.58
N LYS A 7 -18.92 2.27 0.57
CA LYS A 7 -19.65 3.37 1.23
C LYS A 7 -18.71 4.52 1.57
N LEU A 8 -17.55 4.23 2.18
CA LEU A 8 -16.57 5.27 2.50
C LEU A 8 -16.02 5.94 1.24
N LYS A 9 -15.70 5.18 0.19
CA LYS A 9 -15.23 5.74 -1.08
C LYS A 9 -16.28 6.65 -1.70
N HIS A 10 -17.54 6.24 -1.72
CA HIS A 10 -18.63 7.07 -2.23
C HIS A 10 -18.79 8.36 -1.42
N LEU A 11 -18.80 8.25 -0.08
CA LEU A 11 -18.86 9.40 0.81
C LEU A 11 -17.69 10.37 0.60
N SER A 12 -16.48 9.83 0.43
CA SER A 12 -15.24 10.61 0.25
C SER A 12 -15.13 11.28 -1.12
N LEU A 13 -15.78 10.73 -2.15
CA LEU A 13 -15.84 11.27 -3.50
C LEU A 13 -17.10 12.11 -3.75
N SER A 14 -17.88 12.40 -2.70
CA SER A 14 -19.02 13.31 -2.83
C SER A 14 -18.53 14.66 -3.37
N LEU A 15 -19.24 15.18 -4.37
CA LEU A 15 -18.95 16.49 -4.96
C LEU A 15 -19.36 17.65 -4.04
N THR A 16 -20.11 17.36 -2.98
CA THR A 16 -20.57 18.36 -2.02
C THR A 16 -19.64 18.42 -0.80
N CYS A 17 -19.21 19.63 -0.45
CA CYS A 17 -18.31 19.91 0.68
C CYS A 17 -19.03 20.47 1.91
N ASP A 18 -20.36 20.52 1.88
CA ASP A 18 -21.26 21.08 2.89
C ASP A 18 -21.75 20.05 3.91
N ASN A 19 -21.18 18.84 3.92
CA ASN A 19 -21.60 17.78 4.82
C ASN A 19 -21.18 18.06 6.29
N LEU A 20 -22.07 18.74 7.02
CA LEU A 20 -21.92 19.02 8.46
C LEU A 20 -21.93 17.74 9.32
N ASN A 21 -22.49 16.64 8.80
CA ASN A 21 -22.60 15.35 9.49
C ASN A 21 -21.48 14.36 9.12
N TRP A 22 -20.39 14.83 8.51
CA TRP A 22 -19.29 14.02 7.99
C TRP A 22 -18.86 12.87 8.92
N TYR A 23 -18.60 13.16 10.20
CA TYR A 23 -18.13 12.15 11.15
C TYR A 23 -19.18 11.08 11.46
N ALA A 24 -20.46 11.44 11.49
CA ALA A 24 -21.55 10.49 11.68
C ALA A 24 -21.66 9.57 10.47
N ASP A 25 -21.65 10.13 9.26
CA ASP A 25 -21.72 9.37 8.01
C ASP A 25 -20.53 8.43 7.84
N VAL A 26 -19.32 8.88 8.22
CA VAL A 26 -18.12 8.03 8.26
C VAL A 26 -18.32 6.82 9.19
N GLU A 27 -18.89 7.02 10.38
CA GLU A 27 -19.19 5.93 11.31
C GLU A 27 -20.29 4.99 10.79
N GLU A 28 -21.27 5.50 10.04
CA GLU A 28 -22.29 4.70 9.37
C GLU A 28 -21.72 3.76 8.30
N THR A 29 -20.61 4.14 7.66
CA THR A 29 -19.90 3.24 6.73
C THR A 29 -19.36 1.98 7.43
N LYS A 30 -19.19 2.00 8.76
CA LYS A 30 -18.52 0.97 9.58
C LYS A 30 -17.05 0.73 9.25
N TRP A 31 -16.42 1.58 8.44
CA TRP A 31 -15.02 1.39 8.06
C TRP A 31 -14.08 1.47 9.26
N LEU A 32 -14.20 2.56 10.04
CA LEU A 32 -13.40 2.74 11.26
C LEU A 32 -13.75 1.71 12.34
N TYR A 33 -15.00 1.21 12.36
CA TYR A 33 -15.38 0.11 13.25
C TYR A 33 -14.59 -1.16 12.96
N TYR A 34 -14.49 -1.58 11.69
CA TYR A 34 -13.73 -2.78 11.34
C TYR A 34 -12.22 -2.61 11.54
N LEU A 35 -11.67 -1.42 11.30
CA LEU A 35 -10.27 -1.12 11.63
C LEU A 35 -9.99 -1.25 13.13
N ARG A 36 -10.86 -0.66 13.97
CA ARG A 36 -10.79 -0.78 15.42
C ARG A 36 -10.89 -2.23 15.87
N LEU A 37 -11.73 -3.04 15.21
CA LEU A 37 -11.86 -4.47 15.53
C LEU A 37 -10.56 -5.23 15.24
N THR A 38 -9.92 -4.98 14.08
CA THR A 38 -8.63 -5.58 13.72
C THR A 38 -7.52 -5.15 14.69
N LEU A 39 -7.44 -3.87 15.04
CA LEU A 39 -6.46 -3.36 15.99
C LEU A 39 -6.67 -3.93 17.39
N LYS A 40 -7.92 -4.03 17.85
CA LYS A 40 -8.25 -4.65 19.14
C LYS A 40 -7.80 -6.12 19.18
N ALA A 41 -8.07 -6.88 18.14
CA ALA A 41 -7.63 -8.27 18.04
C ALA A 41 -6.10 -8.39 18.01
N THR A 42 -5.41 -7.47 17.32
CA THR A 42 -3.94 -7.39 17.31
C THR A 42 -3.39 -7.17 18.72
N LEU A 43 -3.94 -6.20 19.47
CA LEU A 43 -3.52 -5.94 20.85
C LEU A 43 -3.70 -7.16 21.74
N HIS A 44 -4.79 -7.91 21.55
CA HIS A 44 -5.00 -9.14 22.29
C HIS A 44 -3.95 -10.22 21.98
N VAL A 45 -3.58 -10.40 20.71
CA VAL A 45 -2.49 -11.31 20.30
C VAL A 45 -1.17 -10.87 20.93
N VAL A 46 -0.86 -9.58 20.87
CA VAL A 46 0.37 -9.00 21.43
C VAL A 46 0.44 -9.22 22.95
N ASP A 47 -0.67 -9.04 23.67
CA ASP A 47 -0.76 -9.30 25.10
C ASP A 47 -0.49 -10.78 25.44
N LEU A 48 -1.16 -11.71 24.73
CA LEU A 48 -0.95 -13.14 24.90
C LEU A 48 0.52 -13.54 24.68
N MET A 49 1.18 -12.99 23.65
CA MET A 49 2.56 -13.34 23.32
C MET A 49 3.59 -12.67 24.23
N HIS A 50 3.47 -11.36 24.44
CA HIS A 50 4.50 -10.57 25.12
C HIS A 50 4.34 -10.56 26.64
N VAL A 51 3.11 -10.46 27.14
CA VAL A 51 2.83 -10.37 28.58
C VAL A 51 2.63 -11.76 29.17
N GLN A 52 1.82 -12.60 28.52
CA GLN A 52 1.48 -13.92 29.04
C GLN A 52 2.44 -15.03 28.60
N SER A 53 3.41 -14.72 27.72
CA SER A 53 4.39 -15.67 27.19
C SER A 53 3.76 -16.93 26.56
N ALA A 54 2.61 -16.78 25.91
CA ALA A 54 1.87 -17.87 25.28
C ALA A 54 2.13 -17.94 23.77
N SER A 55 2.07 -19.15 23.21
CA SER A 55 2.04 -19.36 21.76
C SER A 55 0.60 -19.19 21.25
N VAL A 56 0.42 -18.45 20.15
CA VAL A 56 -0.90 -18.12 19.59
C VAL A 56 -1.03 -18.67 18.18
N LEU A 57 -2.11 -19.42 17.93
CA LEU A 57 -2.51 -19.85 16.58
C LEU A 57 -3.58 -18.89 16.03
N ILE A 58 -3.29 -18.23 14.91
CA ILE A 58 -4.21 -17.29 14.26
C ILE A 58 -4.72 -17.94 12.97
N HIS A 59 -6.04 -18.13 12.87
CA HIS A 59 -6.66 -18.57 11.64
C HIS A 59 -7.97 -17.81 11.38
N CYS A 60 -8.40 -17.81 10.12
CA CYS A 60 -9.74 -17.37 9.76
C CYS A 60 -10.42 -18.48 8.95
N SER A 61 -11.24 -18.15 7.95
CA SER A 61 -11.86 -19.14 7.07
C SER A 61 -10.84 -19.78 6.12
N HIS A 62 -10.15 -18.94 5.33
CA HIS A 62 -9.16 -19.39 4.33
C HIS A 62 -7.72 -19.09 4.72
N GLY A 63 -7.48 -18.33 5.79
CA GLY A 63 -6.12 -18.05 6.30
C GLY A 63 -5.30 -17.01 5.52
N TRP A 64 -5.81 -16.45 4.43
CA TRP A 64 -5.03 -15.56 3.54
C TRP A 64 -5.41 -14.07 3.59
N ASP A 65 -6.44 -13.69 4.37
CA ASP A 65 -6.95 -12.31 4.43
C ASP A 65 -6.76 -11.75 5.85
N ARG A 66 -7.72 -12.01 6.75
CA ARG A 66 -7.70 -11.55 8.15
C ARG A 66 -6.52 -12.09 8.95
N THR A 67 -6.08 -13.30 8.62
CA THR A 67 -4.93 -13.93 9.26
C THR A 67 -3.65 -13.17 8.94
N SER A 68 -3.36 -12.95 7.65
CA SER A 68 -2.21 -12.14 7.22
C SER A 68 -2.23 -10.74 7.84
N GLN A 69 -3.39 -10.10 7.93
CA GLN A 69 -3.52 -8.80 8.62
C GLN A 69 -3.10 -8.86 10.08
N LEU A 70 -3.70 -9.76 10.87
CA LEU A 70 -3.43 -9.85 12.30
C LEU A 70 -1.99 -10.28 12.57
N VAL A 71 -1.47 -11.23 11.79
CA VAL A 71 -0.09 -11.73 11.91
C VAL A 71 0.91 -10.61 11.59
N ALA A 72 0.69 -9.86 10.51
CA ALA A 72 1.57 -8.75 10.13
C ALA A 72 1.53 -7.60 11.14
N LEU A 73 0.34 -7.23 11.64
CA LEU A 73 0.18 -6.19 12.65
C LEU A 73 0.81 -6.60 13.99
N ALA A 74 0.66 -7.85 14.41
CA ALA A 74 1.29 -8.35 15.63
C ALA A 74 2.83 -8.32 15.52
N GLN A 75 3.37 -8.73 14.36
CA GLN A 75 4.82 -8.65 14.09
C GLN A 75 5.33 -7.21 14.11
N LEU A 76 4.59 -6.24 13.56
CA LEU A 76 4.95 -4.82 13.63
C LEU A 76 4.95 -4.26 15.06
N CYS A 77 4.06 -4.77 15.92
CA CYS A 77 4.01 -4.39 17.32
C CYS A 77 5.19 -4.98 18.11
N LEU A 78 5.50 -6.26 17.87
CA LEU A 78 6.43 -7.05 18.67
C LEU A 78 7.90 -6.88 18.24
N ASP A 79 8.16 -6.80 16.93
CA ASP A 79 9.52 -6.84 16.39
C ASP A 79 9.87 -5.52 15.67
N PRO A 80 10.84 -4.74 16.18
CA PRO A 80 11.33 -3.53 15.53
C PRO A 80 11.88 -3.71 14.13
N TYR A 81 12.41 -4.89 13.77
CA TYR A 81 12.93 -5.15 12.45
C TYR A 81 11.88 -4.86 11.37
N PHE A 82 10.65 -5.33 11.56
CA PHE A 82 9.56 -5.14 10.61
C PHE A 82 9.08 -3.69 10.47
N ARG A 83 9.54 -2.78 11.34
CA ARG A 83 9.30 -1.33 11.26
C ARG A 83 10.39 -0.58 10.48
N THR A 84 11.46 -1.25 10.09
CA THR A 84 12.41 -0.72 9.10
C THR A 84 11.85 -0.88 7.69
N ILE A 85 12.33 -0.08 6.72
CA ILE A 85 11.89 -0.24 5.32
C ILE A 85 12.17 -1.65 4.82
N GLN A 86 13.37 -2.18 5.07
CA GLN A 86 13.74 -3.52 4.66
C GLN A 86 12.88 -4.59 5.35
N GLY A 87 12.67 -4.48 6.66
CA GLY A 87 11.84 -5.43 7.38
C GLY A 87 10.39 -5.37 6.92
N PHE A 88 9.86 -4.20 6.58
CA PHE A 88 8.53 -4.08 6.01
C PHE A 88 8.39 -4.77 4.66
N GLN A 89 9.40 -4.63 3.78
CA GLN A 89 9.44 -5.35 2.50
C GLN A 89 9.39 -6.85 2.74
N VAL A 90 10.20 -7.35 3.68
CA VAL A 90 10.21 -8.77 4.06
C VAL A 90 8.86 -9.20 4.66
N LEU A 91 8.24 -8.37 5.50
CA LEU A 91 6.93 -8.65 6.08
C LEU A 91 5.88 -8.85 4.98
N VAL A 92 5.84 -7.97 3.98
CA VAL A 92 4.92 -8.04 2.85
C VAL A 92 5.19 -9.26 1.98
N GLU A 93 6.45 -9.49 1.60
CA GLU A 93 6.87 -10.65 0.81
C GLU A 93 6.54 -11.97 1.51
N LYS A 94 6.72 -12.02 2.83
CA LYS A 94 6.40 -13.19 3.64
C LYS A 94 4.89 -13.36 3.82
N ASP A 95 4.25 -12.49 4.59
CA ASP A 95 2.90 -12.71 5.15
C ASP A 95 1.76 -12.46 4.16
N PHE A 96 2.05 -11.78 3.04
CA PHE A 96 1.07 -11.57 1.99
C PHE A 96 1.44 -12.32 0.71
N LEU A 97 2.65 -12.16 0.17
CA LEU A 97 2.97 -12.74 -1.14
C LEU A 97 3.22 -14.25 -1.06
N ALA A 98 4.13 -14.70 -0.20
CA ALA A 98 4.49 -16.10 -0.06
C ALA A 98 3.37 -16.94 0.58
N PHE A 99 2.67 -16.40 1.58
CA PHE A 99 1.49 -17.04 2.18
C PHE A 99 0.21 -16.95 1.33
N GLY A 100 0.29 -16.42 0.10
CA GLY A 100 -0.75 -16.58 -0.91
C GLY A 100 -1.95 -15.66 -0.76
N HIS A 101 -1.78 -14.45 -0.24
CA HIS A 101 -2.82 -13.41 -0.32
C HIS A 101 -3.19 -13.17 -1.79
N PRO A 102 -4.48 -13.32 -2.16
CA PRO A 102 -4.88 -13.35 -3.55
C PRO A 102 -5.03 -11.94 -4.14
N PHE A 103 -3.92 -11.21 -4.29
CA PHE A 103 -3.90 -9.82 -4.75
C PHE A 103 -4.67 -9.61 -6.05
N GLN A 104 -4.49 -10.47 -7.06
CA GLN A 104 -5.22 -10.36 -8.32
C GLN A 104 -6.75 -10.43 -8.14
N MET A 105 -7.24 -11.34 -7.31
CA MET A 105 -8.68 -11.45 -7.01
C MET A 105 -9.19 -10.26 -6.19
N ARG A 106 -8.38 -9.76 -5.24
CA ARG A 106 -8.76 -8.66 -4.34
C ARG A 106 -8.64 -7.28 -4.98
N LEU A 107 -7.75 -7.08 -5.95
CA LEU A 107 -7.53 -5.80 -6.62
C LEU A 107 -8.28 -5.71 -7.96
N ALA A 108 -8.60 -6.85 -8.57
CA ALA A 108 -9.23 -6.95 -9.90
C ALA A 108 -8.44 -6.24 -11.01
N ASN A 109 -7.11 -6.37 -10.97
CA ASN A 109 -6.19 -5.76 -11.93
C ASN A 109 -6.48 -6.23 -13.36
N GLY A 110 -6.99 -5.33 -14.23
CA GLY A 110 -7.27 -5.63 -15.65
C GLY A 110 -8.49 -6.52 -15.91
N ALA A 111 -9.31 -6.84 -14.90
CA ALA A 111 -10.51 -7.66 -15.05
C ALA A 111 -11.76 -6.94 -14.54
N LYS A 112 -12.95 -7.31 -15.04
CA LYS A 112 -14.23 -6.81 -14.49
C LYS A 112 -14.30 -7.19 -13.01
N HIS A 113 -14.65 -6.24 -12.13
CA HIS A 113 -14.77 -6.48 -10.70
C HIS A 113 -15.76 -7.63 -10.42
N THR A 114 -15.25 -8.78 -9.98
CA THR A 114 -16.04 -9.99 -9.65
C THR A 114 -16.69 -9.91 -8.26
N GLY A 115 -16.64 -8.75 -7.61
CA GLY A 115 -17.18 -8.57 -6.28
C GLY A 115 -16.19 -8.86 -5.16
N ASP A 116 -15.05 -9.50 -5.38
CA ASP A 116 -14.13 -9.93 -4.32
C ASP A 116 -13.15 -8.86 -3.79
N TYR A 117 -13.37 -7.60 -4.15
CA TYR A 117 -12.52 -6.48 -3.75
C TYR A 117 -12.54 -6.21 -2.24
N SER A 118 -11.36 -6.17 -1.60
CA SER A 118 -11.24 -5.75 -0.21
C SER A 118 -9.88 -5.09 0.05
N PRO A 119 -9.82 -3.83 0.52
CA PRO A 119 -8.58 -3.10 0.77
C PRO A 119 -7.91 -3.57 2.08
N ILE A 120 -7.46 -4.82 2.10
CA ILE A 120 -6.91 -5.51 3.27
C ILE A 120 -5.47 -5.06 3.53
N PHE A 121 -4.73 -4.76 2.45
CA PHE A 121 -3.30 -4.47 2.49
C PHE A 121 -2.95 -3.08 3.05
N LEU A 122 -3.88 -2.11 3.09
CA LEU A 122 -3.60 -0.71 3.46
C LEU A 122 -4.04 -0.34 4.89
N GLN A 123 -4.41 -1.32 5.71
CA GLN A 123 -5.10 -1.07 6.99
C GLN A 123 -4.14 -0.92 8.17
N GLN A 124 -3.42 0.21 8.25
CA GLN A 124 -2.62 0.66 9.41
C GLN A 124 -1.17 0.17 9.40
N TYR A 125 -0.22 1.08 9.17
CA TYR A 125 1.20 0.81 9.29
C TYR A 125 1.91 2.05 9.86
N PRO A 126 2.87 1.89 10.81
CA PRO A 126 3.59 2.99 11.44
C PRO A 126 4.70 3.57 10.54
N PHE A 127 4.44 3.66 9.24
CA PHE A 127 5.41 4.09 8.23
C PHE A 127 5.07 5.47 7.70
N ASN A 128 6.08 6.09 7.07
CA ASN A 128 5.90 7.36 6.37
C ASN A 128 4.67 7.29 5.46
N GLN A 129 3.78 8.26 5.64
CA GLN A 129 2.65 8.60 4.79
C GLN A 129 2.93 8.34 3.30
N GLY A 130 4.07 8.80 2.81
CA GLY A 130 4.48 8.68 1.41
C GLY A 130 4.74 7.24 0.95
N LEU A 131 5.36 6.40 1.79
CA LEU A 131 5.63 5.00 1.45
C LEU A 131 4.33 4.24 1.22
N LEU A 132 3.37 4.42 2.13
CA LEU A 132 2.12 3.68 2.08
C LEU A 132 1.17 4.20 1.00
N CYS A 133 1.18 5.51 0.73
CA CYS A 133 0.48 6.08 -0.43
C CYS A 133 1.07 5.56 -1.75
N LEU A 134 2.40 5.47 -1.87
CA LEU A 134 3.05 4.92 -3.05
C LEU A 134 2.68 3.44 -3.23
N LEU A 135 2.74 2.63 -2.17
CA LEU A 135 2.28 1.25 -2.22
C LEU A 135 0.80 1.14 -2.60
N ALA A 136 -0.06 2.01 -2.08
CA ALA A 136 -1.47 2.05 -2.44
C ALA A 136 -1.68 2.31 -3.93
N ASP A 137 -0.93 3.24 -4.51
CA ASP A 137 -0.99 3.54 -5.95
C ASP A 137 -0.48 2.36 -6.79
N GLU A 138 0.63 1.74 -6.38
CA GLU A 138 1.27 0.67 -7.14
C GLU A 138 0.54 -0.67 -7.08
N LEU A 139 -0.34 -0.88 -6.10
CA LEU A 139 -1.26 -2.02 -6.11
C LEU A 139 -2.18 -2.01 -7.35
N TYR A 140 -2.62 -0.82 -7.78
CA TYR A 140 -3.53 -0.64 -8.90
C TYR A 140 -2.82 -0.31 -10.22
N SER A 141 -1.62 0.25 -10.17
CA SER A 141 -0.86 0.64 -11.37
C SER A 141 -0.49 -0.55 -12.26
N CYS A 142 -0.32 -1.74 -11.66
CA CYS A 142 0.25 -2.93 -12.31
C CYS A 142 1.61 -2.69 -12.97
N ARG A 143 2.32 -1.63 -12.57
CA ARG A 143 3.62 -1.23 -13.14
C ARG A 143 4.73 -2.21 -12.76
N PHE A 144 4.62 -2.82 -11.58
CA PHE A 144 5.59 -3.76 -11.03
C PHE A 144 4.98 -5.15 -10.91
N GLY A 145 5.80 -6.19 -11.02
CA GLY A 145 5.33 -7.57 -10.91
C GLY A 145 5.03 -8.03 -9.48
N THR A 146 5.44 -7.26 -8.48
CA THR A 146 5.39 -7.65 -7.05
C THR A 146 3.99 -8.08 -6.60
N PHE A 147 2.94 -7.34 -6.98
CA PHE A 147 1.56 -7.61 -6.54
C PHE A 147 0.69 -8.29 -7.60
N LEU A 148 1.29 -8.79 -8.69
CA LEU A 148 0.56 -9.51 -9.72
C LEU A 148 0.22 -10.94 -9.24
N LEU A 149 -0.89 -11.48 -9.78
CA LEU A 149 -1.37 -12.85 -9.54
C LEU A 149 -1.76 -13.11 -8.08
N SER A 150 -2.27 -14.32 -7.80
CA SER A 150 -2.84 -14.65 -6.49
C SER A 150 -1.94 -15.53 -5.65
N THR A 151 -1.13 -16.38 -6.27
CA THR A 151 -0.31 -17.36 -5.55
C THR A 151 1.16 -17.32 -5.98
N GLN A 152 2.05 -17.75 -5.09
CA GLN A 152 3.48 -17.87 -5.41
C GLN A 152 3.72 -18.85 -6.57
N GLN A 153 2.95 -19.94 -6.63
CA GLN A 153 3.01 -20.93 -7.70
C GLN A 153 2.76 -20.30 -9.08
N GLU A 154 1.72 -19.46 -9.20
CA GLU A 154 1.41 -18.75 -10.44
C GLU A 154 2.55 -17.79 -10.85
N ARG A 155 3.12 -17.07 -9.88
CA ARG A 155 4.22 -16.12 -10.11
C ARG A 155 5.49 -16.81 -10.61
N GLU A 156 5.77 -18.01 -10.09
CA GLU A 156 6.91 -18.83 -10.52
C GLU A 156 6.67 -19.44 -11.90
N ALA A 157 5.47 -19.93 -12.17
CA ALA A 157 5.10 -20.48 -13.48
C ALA A 157 5.29 -19.46 -14.62
N LEU A 158 4.97 -18.19 -14.36
CA LEU A 158 5.16 -17.07 -15.31
C LEU A 158 6.52 -16.37 -15.18
N ARG A 159 7.43 -16.87 -14.34
CA ARG A 159 8.78 -16.32 -14.12
C ARG A 159 8.75 -14.80 -13.91
N LEU A 160 7.85 -14.31 -13.06
CA LEU A 160 7.69 -12.86 -12.86
C LEU A 160 8.96 -12.17 -12.38
N ARG A 161 9.79 -12.88 -11.60
CA ARG A 161 11.09 -12.36 -11.12
C ARG A 161 12.06 -12.01 -12.25
N ASP A 162 11.97 -12.72 -13.37
CA ASP A 162 12.87 -12.54 -14.52
C ASP A 162 12.26 -11.59 -15.57
N THR A 163 10.93 -11.54 -15.63
CA THR A 163 10.20 -10.80 -16.69
C THR A 163 9.73 -9.41 -16.23
N THR A 164 9.73 -9.13 -14.93
CA THR A 164 9.21 -7.88 -14.37
C THR A 164 10.11 -7.31 -13.28
N THR A 165 10.05 -6.00 -13.09
CA THR A 165 10.78 -5.32 -12.02
C THR A 165 9.99 -5.37 -10.71
N SER A 166 10.71 -5.51 -9.59
CA SER A 166 10.12 -5.40 -8.24
C SER A 166 9.92 -3.95 -7.83
N ILE A 167 8.80 -3.66 -7.17
CA ILE A 167 8.53 -2.35 -6.55
C ILE A 167 9.58 -2.00 -5.50
N TRP A 168 10.16 -3.00 -4.82
CA TRP A 168 11.17 -2.78 -3.80
C TRP A 168 12.45 -2.19 -4.38
N THR A 169 12.84 -2.61 -5.59
CA THR A 169 13.98 -2.03 -6.30
C THR A 169 13.78 -0.53 -6.54
N TYR A 170 12.56 -0.13 -6.91
CA TYR A 170 12.21 1.27 -7.09
C TYR A 170 12.18 2.03 -5.76
N LEU A 171 11.50 1.50 -4.74
CA LEU A 171 11.38 2.11 -3.42
C LEU A 171 12.73 2.29 -2.71
N ASN A 172 13.64 1.34 -2.88
CA ASN A 172 14.98 1.41 -2.30
C ASN A 172 15.80 2.59 -2.88
N GLY A 173 15.50 3.05 -4.09
CA GLY A 173 16.08 4.27 -4.66
C GLY A 173 15.67 5.56 -3.94
N TYR A 174 14.54 5.54 -3.22
CA TYR A 174 13.99 6.70 -2.49
C TYR A 174 14.09 6.55 -0.97
N ARG A 175 14.92 5.60 -0.50
CA ARG A 175 15.03 5.24 0.92
C ARG A 175 15.25 6.48 1.82
N SER A 176 16.14 7.39 1.43
CA SER A 176 16.46 8.60 2.21
C SER A 176 15.27 9.55 2.43
N VAL A 177 14.27 9.52 1.53
CA VAL A 177 13.04 10.32 1.61
C VAL A 177 11.94 9.59 2.38
N LEU A 178 11.94 8.26 2.31
CA LEU A 178 10.91 7.39 2.88
C LEU A 178 11.20 6.99 4.34
N GLU A 179 12.45 7.08 4.78
CA GLU A 179 12.84 6.77 6.16
C GLU A 179 12.19 7.71 7.16
N ASN A 180 11.60 7.12 8.20
CA ASN A 180 11.07 7.88 9.31
C ASN A 180 12.21 8.25 10.27
N ARG A 181 12.52 9.56 10.36
CA ARG A 181 13.58 10.08 11.23
C ARG A 181 13.31 9.88 12.74
N THR A 182 12.07 9.54 13.13
CA THR A 182 11.68 9.30 14.53
C THR A 182 11.64 7.82 14.90
N PHE A 183 12.13 6.92 14.04
CA PHE A 183 12.17 5.49 14.32
C PHE A 183 13.13 5.15 15.47
N VAL A 184 12.67 4.32 16.42
CA VAL A 184 13.45 3.82 17.56
C VAL A 184 13.57 2.30 17.46
N ALA A 185 14.82 1.82 17.42
CA ALA A 185 15.15 0.44 17.03
C ALA A 185 14.79 -0.64 18.06
N ASP A 186 14.54 -0.32 19.34
CA ASP A 186 14.38 -1.34 20.41
C ASP A 186 13.04 -1.26 21.17
N GLN A 187 12.04 -0.58 20.62
CA GLN A 187 10.80 -0.32 21.36
C GLN A 187 9.65 -1.22 20.93
N VAL A 188 9.19 -2.17 21.75
CA VAL A 188 7.91 -2.87 21.51
C VAL A 188 6.74 -1.88 21.56
N LEU A 189 5.82 -1.93 20.60
CA LEU A 189 4.65 -1.06 20.57
C LEU A 189 3.50 -1.66 21.39
N LEU A 190 3.27 -1.12 22.58
CA LEU A 190 2.16 -1.47 23.46
C LEU A 190 1.26 -0.25 23.72
N PRO A 191 0.58 0.28 22.68
CA PRO A 191 -0.33 1.40 22.88
C PRO A 191 -1.52 0.96 23.75
N THR A 192 -1.98 1.84 24.63
CA THR A 192 -3.17 1.55 25.43
C THR A 192 -4.38 1.38 24.51
N GLN A 193 -5.18 0.33 24.73
CA GLN A 193 -6.33 0.03 23.88
C GLN A 193 -7.27 1.24 23.74
N SER A 194 -7.50 1.99 24.82
CA SER A 194 -8.35 3.18 24.81
C SER A 194 -7.78 4.29 23.91
N SER A 195 -6.48 4.56 23.96
CA SER A 195 -5.83 5.56 23.12
C SER A 195 -5.82 5.14 21.65
N LEU A 196 -5.41 3.90 21.37
CA LEU A 196 -5.33 3.38 20.01
C LEU A 196 -6.69 3.40 19.31
N LEU A 197 -7.73 2.88 19.96
CA LEU A 197 -9.05 2.75 19.34
C LEU A 197 -9.75 4.11 19.16
N ARG A 198 -9.50 5.09 20.04
CA ARG A 198 -10.02 6.46 19.90
C ARG A 198 -9.25 7.27 18.86
N GLY A 199 -7.98 6.93 18.62
CA GLY A 199 -7.11 7.59 17.65
C GLY A 199 -7.33 7.14 16.19
N VAL A 200 -8.19 6.16 15.93
CA VAL A 200 -8.46 5.68 14.56
C VAL A 200 -9.26 6.72 13.78
N THR A 201 -8.67 7.26 12.74
CA THR A 201 -9.28 8.29 11.86
C THR A 201 -9.31 7.84 10.40
N VAL A 202 -10.10 8.54 9.58
CA VAL A 202 -10.05 8.37 8.12
C VAL A 202 -8.71 8.88 7.62
N TRP A 203 -8.07 8.11 6.75
CA TRP A 203 -6.80 8.48 6.16
C TRP A 203 -6.99 9.45 4.98
N PRO A 204 -6.73 10.77 5.16
CA PRO A 204 -7.11 11.76 4.15
C PRO A 204 -6.29 11.61 2.86
N HIS A 205 -4.99 11.30 2.97
CA HIS A 205 -4.11 11.17 1.81
C HIS A 205 -4.43 9.99 0.87
N VAL A 206 -5.28 9.05 1.30
CA VAL A 206 -5.78 7.95 0.45
C VAL A 206 -7.22 8.21 0.04
N PHE A 207 -8.12 8.45 1.01
CA PHE A 207 -9.56 8.54 0.73
C PHE A 207 -10.01 9.93 0.28
N LEU A 208 -9.33 10.99 0.73
CA LEU A 208 -9.63 12.40 0.45
C LEU A 208 -8.56 13.06 -0.43
N ARG A 209 -7.71 12.27 -1.09
CA ARG A 209 -6.63 12.77 -1.96
C ARG A 209 -7.15 13.69 -3.07
N TRP A 210 -8.33 13.39 -3.57
CA TRP A 210 -8.96 14.08 -4.69
C TRP A 210 -10.10 15.02 -4.27
N SER A 211 -10.38 15.14 -2.97
CA SER A 211 -11.31 16.16 -2.49
C SER A 211 -10.68 17.54 -2.63
N ALA A 212 -11.49 18.59 -2.80
CA ALA A 212 -11.01 19.97 -2.83
C ALA A 212 -10.27 20.27 -1.52
N GLN A 213 -8.94 20.21 -1.56
CA GLN A 213 -8.11 20.63 -0.44
C GLN A 213 -8.16 22.16 -0.44
N ALA A 214 -8.39 22.76 0.73
CA ALA A 214 -8.03 24.16 0.90
C ALA A 214 -6.58 24.27 0.47
N SER A 215 -6.26 25.17 -0.47
CA SER A 215 -4.89 25.45 -0.86
C SER A 215 -4.13 25.79 0.41
N ALA A 216 -3.49 24.80 1.03
CA ALA A 216 -2.44 25.05 1.98
C ALA A 216 -1.46 25.89 1.17
N VAL A 217 -1.24 27.14 1.58
CA VAL A 217 -0.21 28.00 1.01
C VAL A 217 0.98 27.11 0.74
N ASP A 218 1.29 26.89 -0.54
CA ASP A 218 2.40 26.05 -0.94
C ASP A 218 3.61 26.58 -0.18
N ILE A 219 4.04 25.86 0.87
CA ILE A 219 5.40 26.03 1.35
C ILE A 219 6.19 25.52 0.16
N PRO A 220 6.87 26.39 -0.61
CA PRO A 220 7.59 25.94 -1.78
C PRO A 220 8.52 24.85 -1.28
N CYS A 221 8.42 23.66 -1.88
CA CYS A 221 9.44 22.66 -1.66
C CYS A 221 10.75 23.31 -2.13
N ALA A 222 11.57 23.79 -1.20
CA ALA A 222 12.78 24.55 -1.51
C ALA A 222 13.80 23.72 -2.31
N ASN A 223 13.53 22.42 -2.50
CA ASN A 223 14.25 21.56 -3.41
C ASN A 223 13.31 21.04 -4.51
N SER A 224 13.08 21.88 -5.53
CA SER A 224 12.50 21.48 -6.82
C SER A 224 13.49 20.71 -7.71
N GLN A 225 14.58 20.16 -7.15
CA GLN A 225 15.55 19.34 -7.86
C GLN A 225 15.11 17.87 -8.00
N VAL A 226 13.80 17.64 -8.17
CA VAL A 226 13.20 16.31 -8.35
C VAL A 226 13.59 15.67 -9.70
N PHE A 227 14.12 16.47 -10.63
CA PHE A 227 14.36 16.07 -12.02
C PHE A 227 15.68 16.58 -12.62
N VAL A 228 16.70 16.91 -11.83
CA VAL A 228 17.99 17.35 -12.42
C VAL A 228 18.59 16.26 -13.32
N ASP A 229 18.33 14.99 -13.01
CA ASP A 229 18.77 13.85 -13.83
C ASP A 229 17.85 13.53 -15.04
N ASN A 230 16.70 14.22 -15.21
CA ASN A 230 15.88 14.04 -16.40
C ASN A 230 16.49 14.68 -17.65
N GLU A 231 17.38 15.67 -17.50
CA GLU A 231 18.13 16.20 -18.64
C GLU A 231 19.19 15.20 -19.15
N LEU A 232 19.60 14.24 -18.31
CA LEU A 232 20.57 13.20 -18.66
C LEU A 232 19.92 11.90 -19.16
N ARG A 233 18.61 11.69 -18.93
CA ARG A 233 17.90 10.52 -19.48
C ARG A 233 17.51 10.78 -20.93
N GLN A 234 18.28 10.20 -21.86
CA GLN A 234 17.77 10.05 -23.21
C GLN A 234 16.48 9.21 -23.20
N PRO A 235 15.41 9.66 -23.85
CA PRO A 235 14.14 8.95 -23.87
C PRO A 235 14.32 7.54 -24.46
N SER A 236 14.10 6.52 -23.64
CA SER A 236 14.20 5.10 -24.02
C SER A 236 13.10 4.63 -24.99
N TRP A 237 12.23 5.54 -25.44
CA TRP A 237 11.25 5.31 -26.50
C TRP A 237 11.71 5.80 -27.87
N ARG A 238 12.92 6.36 -27.99
CA ARG A 238 13.54 6.57 -29.30
C ARG A 238 13.86 5.20 -29.89
N LEU A 239 13.17 4.85 -30.97
CA LEU A 239 13.50 3.71 -31.83
C LEU A 239 15.01 3.76 -32.13
N SER A 240 15.70 2.61 -32.06
CA SER A 240 17.15 2.57 -32.27
C SER A 240 17.52 3.21 -33.61
N HIS A 241 18.69 3.83 -33.68
CA HIS A 241 19.14 4.59 -34.86
C HIS A 241 19.07 3.76 -36.15
N SER A 242 19.24 2.44 -36.04
CA SER A 242 19.07 1.47 -37.11
C SER A 242 17.63 1.39 -37.64
N ILE A 243 16.61 1.41 -36.76
CA ILE A 243 15.19 1.38 -37.14
C ILE A 243 14.77 2.70 -37.81
N LEU A 244 15.28 3.84 -37.31
CA LEU A 244 15.01 5.15 -37.93
C LEU A 244 15.62 5.26 -39.34
N SER A 245 16.81 4.68 -39.57
CA SER A 245 17.41 4.66 -40.92
C SER A 245 16.61 3.80 -41.89
N LEU A 246 16.09 2.65 -41.43
CA LEU A 246 15.31 1.73 -42.24
C LEU A 246 13.94 2.32 -42.64
N LEU A 247 13.34 3.13 -41.76
CA LEU A 247 12.09 3.85 -42.04
C LEU A 247 12.28 5.04 -43.00
N ALA A 248 13.48 5.63 -43.03
CA ALA A 248 13.81 6.70 -43.97
C ALA A 248 14.05 6.17 -45.40
N GLU A 249 14.61 4.96 -45.54
CA GLU A 249 14.78 4.31 -46.85
C GLU A 249 13.44 3.85 -47.46
N LEU A 250 12.44 3.56 -46.64
CA LEU A 250 11.11 3.13 -47.10
C LEU A 250 10.20 4.28 -47.59
N ASN A 251 10.58 5.54 -47.36
CA ASN A 251 9.85 6.72 -47.83
C ASN A 251 10.81 7.79 -48.38
N PRO A 252 11.35 7.63 -49.60
CA PRO A 252 12.10 8.70 -50.22
C PRO A 252 11.17 9.90 -50.47
N PRO A 253 11.63 11.14 -50.21
CA PRO A 253 10.83 12.33 -50.48
C PRO A 253 10.54 12.42 -51.98
N LYS A 254 9.26 12.55 -52.34
CA LYS A 254 8.84 12.89 -53.69
C LYS A 254 9.29 14.34 -53.97
N HIS A 255 10.14 14.52 -54.98
CA HIS A 255 10.55 15.83 -55.50
C HIS A 255 9.34 16.61 -56.03
#